data_AF-A0A918GLT2-F1
#
_entry.id   AF-A0A918GLT2-F1
#
_cell.length_a   1.000
_cell.length_b   1.000
_cell.length_c   1.000
_cell.angle_alpha   90.00
_cell.angle_beta   90.00
_cell.angle_gamma   90.00
#
_symmetry.space_group_name_H-M   'P 1'
#
loop_
_entity.id
_entity.type
_entity.pdbx_description
1 polymer ?
#
loop_
_entity_poly.entity_id
_entity_poly.type
_entity_poly.pdbx_seq_one_letter_code
_entity_poly.pdbx_strand_id
1 'polypeptide(L)'
;MTTVTRAAELMRERDVRDVLVAYDRDLFGVLTDRDIVLRAVADGRDPAATRVGSVCAPPPVVTLAPDDTTDRAAELMRHYAVPRLPVVGPDGEAVGVVSLAALSDPRAARPQVPSA
;
A
#
# COMPACT_ATOMS: atom_id res chain seq x y z
N MET A 1 2.39 0.87 14.87
CA MET A 1 1.72 1.69 13.82
C MET A 1 2.06 3.17 13.96
N THR A 2 2.35 3.83 12.83
CA THR A 2 2.79 5.24 12.77
C THR A 2 1.63 6.24 12.61
N THR A 3 1.94 7.54 12.51
CA THR A 3 0.97 8.64 12.34
C THR A 3 0.69 8.93 10.85
N VAL A 4 -0.43 9.59 10.57
CA VAL A 4 -0.76 10.05 9.21
C VAL A 4 0.32 11.00 8.69
N THR A 5 0.82 11.92 9.52
CA THR A 5 1.94 12.80 9.13
C THR A 5 3.16 12.02 8.67
N ARG A 6 3.61 11.01 9.43
CA ARG A 6 4.80 10.24 9.06
C ARG A 6 4.58 9.43 7.78
N ALA A 7 3.38 8.92 7.56
CA ALA A 7 3.04 8.24 6.31
C ALA A 7 3.04 9.19 5.10
N ALA A 8 2.50 10.40 5.25
CA ALA A 8 2.53 11.42 4.21
C ALA A 8 3.97 11.89 3.90
N GLU A 9 4.83 12.01 4.92
CA GLU A 9 6.25 12.27 4.72
C GLU A 9 6.92 11.15 3.92
N LEU A 10 6.66 9.88 4.25
CA LEU A 10 7.19 8.74 3.52
C LEU A 10 6.71 8.72 2.07
N MET A 11 5.42 9.01 1.82
CA MET A 11 4.86 9.17 0.47
C MET A 11 5.64 10.22 -0.33
N ARG A 12 5.89 11.40 0.27
CA ARG A 12 6.68 12.47 -0.35
C ARG A 12 8.14 12.08 -0.58
N GLU A 13 8.80 11.49 0.42
CA GLU A 13 10.21 11.07 0.36
C GLU A 13 10.45 10.04 -0.74
N ARG A 14 9.47 9.17 -0.99
CA ARG A 14 9.56 8.07 -1.96
C ARG A 14 8.87 8.35 -3.29
N ASP A 15 8.24 9.51 -3.43
CA ASP A 15 7.42 9.90 -4.58
C ASP A 15 6.35 8.84 -4.94
N VAL A 16 5.61 8.39 -3.92
CA VAL A 16 4.53 7.40 -4.04
C VAL A 16 3.22 7.97 -3.49
N ARG A 17 2.08 7.45 -3.97
CA ARG A 17 0.74 7.89 -3.57
C ARG A 17 0.06 6.98 -2.55
N ASP A 18 0.72 5.89 -2.20
CA ASP A 18 0.22 4.84 -1.33
C ASP A 18 1.35 4.20 -0.54
N VAL A 19 1.03 3.74 0.66
CA VAL A 19 1.92 2.98 1.53
C VAL A 19 1.20 1.78 2.08
N LEU A 20 1.95 0.69 2.26
CA LEU A 20 1.46 -0.48 2.97
C LEU A 20 1.45 -0.16 4.47
N VAL A 21 0.33 -0.48 5.11
CA VAL A 21 0.19 -0.39 6.56
C VAL A 21 0.35 -1.80 7.10
N ALA A 22 1.39 -2.02 7.89
CA ALA A 22 1.61 -3.27 8.60
C ALA A 22 1.34 -3.11 10.10
N TYR A 23 0.92 -4.20 10.73
CA TYR A 23 0.93 -4.36 12.18
C TYR A 23 1.85 -5.55 12.50
N ASP A 24 2.89 -5.29 13.29
CA ASP A 24 4.06 -6.17 13.40
C ASP A 24 4.67 -6.48 12.03
N ARG A 25 4.41 -7.66 11.47
CA ARG A 25 4.84 -8.05 10.12
C ARG A 25 3.69 -8.23 9.14
N ASP A 26 2.47 -8.29 9.64
CA ASP A 26 1.32 -8.67 8.84
C ASP A 26 0.75 -7.46 8.12
N LEU A 27 0.34 -7.67 6.86
CA LEU A 27 -0.35 -6.63 6.11
C LEU A 27 -1.69 -6.31 6.78
N PHE A 28 -1.82 -5.09 7.30
CA PHE A 28 -3.05 -4.59 7.89
C PHE A 28 -3.93 -3.87 6.86
N GLY A 29 -3.33 -3.11 5.95
CA GLY A 29 -4.08 -2.27 5.01
C GLY A 29 -3.20 -1.54 4.00
N VAL A 30 -3.85 -0.74 3.17
CA VAL A 30 -3.18 0.23 2.28
C VAL A 30 -3.72 1.62 2.61
N LEU A 31 -2.81 2.59 2.74
CA LEU A 31 -3.16 3.99 2.93
C LEU A 31 -2.81 4.76 1.66
N THR A 32 -3.76 5.48 1.10
CA THR A 32 -3.57 6.37 -0.07
C THR A 32 -3.66 7.84 0.31
N ASP A 33 -3.16 8.73 -0.55
CA ASP A 33 -3.39 10.19 -0.44
C ASP A 33 -4.89 10.54 -0.29
N ARG A 34 -5.76 9.85 -1.02
CA ARG A 34 -7.22 9.98 -0.94
C ARG A 34 -7.76 9.58 0.43
N ASP A 35 -7.25 8.52 1.04
CA ASP A 35 -7.65 8.13 2.39
C ASP A 35 -7.27 9.23 3.41
N ILE A 36 -6.08 9.81 3.28
CA ILE A 36 -5.63 10.92 4.14
C ILE A 36 -6.57 12.11 3.99
N VAL A 37 -6.87 12.52 2.76
CA VAL A 37 -7.77 13.65 2.48
C VAL A 37 -9.17 13.40 3.02
N LEU A 38 -9.74 12.22 2.75
CA LEU A 38 -11.15 11.95 3.07
C LEU A 38 -11.40 11.53 4.52
N ARG A 39 -10.44 10.86 5.17
CA ARG A 39 -10.66 10.24 6.49
C ARG A 39 -9.80 10.84 7.61
N ALA A 40 -8.83 11.69 7.29
CA ALA A 40 -8.13 12.50 8.29
C ALA A 40 -8.48 13.98 8.14
N VAL A 41 -8.22 14.57 6.97
CA VAL A 41 -8.38 16.02 6.75
C VAL A 41 -9.85 16.44 6.75
N ALA A 42 -10.69 15.81 5.92
CA ALA A 42 -12.11 16.15 5.82
C ALA A 42 -12.87 15.89 7.14
N ASP A 43 -12.44 14.90 7.91
CA ASP A 43 -12.97 14.58 9.24
C ASP A 43 -12.45 15.53 10.34
N GLY A 44 -11.55 16.47 10.02
CA GLY A 44 -10.98 17.40 10.99
C GLY A 44 -10.04 16.77 12.02
N ARG A 45 -9.49 15.58 11.74
CA ARG A 45 -8.56 14.89 12.64
C ARG A 45 -7.18 15.51 12.55
N ASP A 46 -6.47 15.59 13.68
CA ASP A 46 -5.06 15.98 13.70
C ASP A 46 -4.18 14.86 13.08
N PRO A 47 -3.51 15.09 11.93
CA PRO A 47 -2.67 14.08 11.29
C PRO A 47 -1.46 13.65 12.12
N ALA A 48 -0.99 14.51 13.03
CA ALA A 48 0.14 14.22 13.91
C ALA A 48 -0.25 13.26 15.05
N ALA A 49 -1.52 13.26 15.46
CA ALA A 49 -2.05 12.37 16.49
C ALA A 49 -2.76 11.13 15.93
N THR A 50 -3.26 11.20 14.68
CA THR A 50 -4.05 10.13 14.06
C THR A 50 -3.17 8.98 13.59
N ARG A 51 -3.50 7.74 13.97
CA ARG A 51 -2.79 6.54 13.50
C ARG A 51 -3.29 6.09 12.14
N VAL A 52 -2.36 5.66 11.28
CA VAL A 52 -2.66 5.19 9.91
C VAL A 52 -3.69 4.06 9.87
N GLY A 53 -3.69 3.17 10.86
CA GLY A 53 -4.65 2.05 10.95
C GLY A 53 -6.11 2.47 11.12
N SER A 54 -6.37 3.71 11.53
CA SER A 54 -7.73 4.25 11.70
C SER A 54 -8.29 4.95 10.45
N VAL A 55 -7.47 5.08 9.40
CA VAL A 55 -7.80 5.82 8.18
C VAL A 55 -7.50 5.05 6.90
N CYS A 56 -6.61 4.05 6.93
CA CYS A 56 -6.35 3.19 5.77
C CYS A 56 -7.61 2.42 5.34
N ALA A 57 -7.62 1.95 4.09
CA ALA A 57 -8.69 1.09 3.61
C ALA A 57 -8.72 -0.21 4.44
N PRO A 58 -9.84 -0.53 5.11
CA PRO A 58 -9.94 -1.75 5.89
C PRO A 58 -9.96 -2.98 4.97
N PRO A 59 -9.50 -4.15 5.44
CA PRO A 59 -9.50 -5.39 4.68
C PRO A 59 -10.92 -5.80 4.20
N PRO A 60 -11.03 -6.60 3.11
CA PRO A 60 -9.94 -7.29 2.44
C PRO A 60 -9.14 -6.41 1.48
N VAL A 61 -7.82 -6.45 1.63
CA VAL A 61 -6.88 -5.90 0.64
C VAL A 61 -6.62 -6.99 -0.40
N VAL A 62 -6.71 -6.65 -1.68
CA VAL A 62 -6.36 -7.57 -2.76
C VAL A 62 -4.85 -7.68 -2.82
N THR A 63 -4.32 -8.89 -2.70
CA THR A 63 -2.89 -9.17 -2.63
C THR A 63 -2.45 -10.16 -3.71
N LEU A 64 -1.13 -10.26 -3.90
CA LEU A 64 -0.45 -11.29 -4.67
C LEU A 64 0.37 -12.17 -3.74
N ALA A 65 0.52 -13.45 -4.10
CA ALA A 65 1.57 -14.30 -3.56
C ALA A 65 2.92 -14.01 -4.25
N PRO A 66 4.08 -14.33 -3.65
CA PRO A 66 5.40 -14.04 -4.24
C PRO A 66 5.64 -14.76 -5.58
N ASP A 67 4.94 -15.87 -5.80
CA ASP A 67 5.00 -16.72 -6.98
C ASP A 67 3.88 -16.44 -8.01
N ASP A 68 2.99 -15.48 -7.74
CA ASP A 68 2.00 -15.04 -8.71
C ASP A 68 2.65 -14.40 -9.96
N THR A 69 2.02 -14.63 -11.11
CA THR A 69 2.51 -14.10 -12.38
C THR A 69 2.16 -12.62 -12.57
N THR A 70 2.91 -11.94 -13.43
CA THR A 70 2.61 -10.58 -13.87
C THR A 70 1.25 -10.47 -14.58
N ASP A 71 0.83 -11.52 -15.28
CA ASP A 71 -0.49 -11.58 -15.92
C ASP A 71 -1.62 -11.64 -14.88
N ARG A 72 -1.42 -12.42 -13.82
CA ARG A 72 -2.32 -12.48 -12.68
C ARG A 72 -2.41 -11.13 -11.97
N ALA A 73 -1.27 -10.46 -11.77
CA ALA A 73 -1.23 -9.11 -11.24
C ALA A 73 -2.02 -8.12 -12.11
N ALA A 74 -1.82 -8.13 -13.43
CA ALA A 74 -2.55 -7.27 -14.36
C ALA A 74 -4.06 -7.56 -14.36
N GLU A 75 -4.46 -8.83 -14.27
CA GLU A 75 -5.86 -9.25 -14.15
C GLU A 75 -6.51 -8.68 -12.89
N LEU A 76 -5.88 -8.86 -11.72
CA LEU A 76 -6.38 -8.36 -10.44
C LEU A 76 -6.46 -6.84 -10.43
N MET A 77 -5.44 -6.14 -10.93
CA MET A 77 -5.45 -4.68 -11.06
C MET A 77 -6.62 -4.19 -11.91
N ARG A 78 -6.91 -4.85 -13.04
CA ARG A 78 -8.08 -4.53 -13.89
C ARG A 78 -9.40 -4.83 -13.18
N HIS A 79 -9.52 -5.98 -12.55
CA HIS A 79 -10.76 -6.42 -11.91
C HIS A 79 -11.16 -5.50 -10.75
N TYR A 80 -10.19 -5.15 -9.90
CA TYR A 80 -10.44 -4.33 -8.71
C TYR A 80 -10.21 -2.83 -8.94
N ALA A 81 -9.86 -2.43 -10.18
CA ALA A 81 -9.54 -1.07 -10.56
C ALA A 81 -8.48 -0.41 -9.64
N VAL A 82 -7.46 -1.19 -9.24
CA VAL A 82 -6.35 -0.73 -8.40
C VAL A 82 -5.04 -0.71 -9.21
N PRO A 83 -4.21 0.34 -9.09
CA PRO A 83 -2.97 0.44 -9.86
C PRO A 83 -1.79 -0.31 -9.23
N ARG A 84 -1.97 -0.86 -8.03
CA ARG A 84 -0.92 -1.47 -7.21
C ARG A 84 -1.50 -2.61 -6.37
N LEU A 85 -0.70 -3.64 -6.16
CA LEU A 85 -1.04 -4.82 -5.37
C LEU A 85 0.10 -5.14 -4.40
N PRO A 86 -0.16 -5.24 -3.09
CA PRO A 86 0.80 -5.76 -2.13
C PRO A 86 1.12 -7.22 -2.44
N VAL A 87 2.38 -7.59 -2.30
CA VAL A 87 2.83 -8.99 -2.32
C VAL A 87 2.96 -9.45 -0.87
N VAL A 88 2.27 -10.53 -0.53
CA VAL A 88 2.19 -11.08 0.83
C VAL A 88 2.72 -12.50 0.84
N GLY A 89 3.65 -12.77 1.75
CA GLY A 89 4.24 -14.09 1.95
C GLY A 89 3.27 -15.09 2.60
N PRO A 90 3.66 -16.36 2.68
CA PRO A 90 2.82 -17.41 3.24
C PRO A 90 2.52 -17.21 4.73
N ASP A 91 3.35 -16.46 5.47
CA ASP A 91 3.14 -16.18 6.90
C ASP A 91 2.31 -14.90 7.12
N GLY A 92 1.77 -14.29 6.05
CA GLY A 92 0.93 -13.07 6.11
C GLY A 92 1.71 -11.76 6.03
N GLU A 93 3.03 -11.84 5.91
CA GLU A 93 3.91 -10.70 5.91
C GLU A 93 3.93 -9.97 4.57
N ALA A 94 3.85 -8.64 4.60
CA ALA A 94 4.06 -7.85 3.39
C ALA A 94 5.52 -7.94 2.96
N VAL A 95 5.81 -8.47 1.78
CA VAL A 95 7.18 -8.60 1.25
C VAL A 95 7.49 -7.61 0.13
N GLY A 96 6.47 -6.97 -0.43
CA GLY A 96 6.65 -5.87 -1.38
C GLY A 96 5.36 -5.37 -2.01
N VAL A 97 5.49 -4.62 -3.10
CA VAL A 97 4.37 -4.10 -3.89
C VAL A 97 4.67 -4.19 -5.38
N VAL A 98 3.69 -4.63 -6.17
CA VAL A 98 3.70 -4.60 -7.63
C VAL A 98 2.82 -3.45 -8.10
N SER A 99 3.27 -2.69 -9.10
CA SER A 99 2.51 -1.58 -9.68
C SER A 99 2.29 -1.79 -11.17
N LEU A 100 1.17 -1.29 -11.71
CA LEU A 100 0.87 -1.32 -13.13
C LEU A 100 1.97 -0.63 -13.96
N ALA A 101 2.56 0.43 -13.42
CA ALA A 101 3.70 1.12 -14.01
C ALA A 101 4.90 0.17 -14.15
N ALA A 102 5.21 -0.64 -13.13
CA ALA A 102 6.29 -1.62 -13.19
C ALA A 102 6.00 -2.76 -14.18
N LEU A 103 4.74 -3.19 -14.32
CA LEU A 103 4.35 -4.19 -15.33
C LEU A 103 4.48 -3.66 -16.77
N SER A 104 4.39 -2.35 -16.95
CA SER A 104 4.47 -1.68 -18.24
C SER A 104 5.88 -1.23 -18.61
N ASP A 105 6.80 -1.20 -17.63
CA ASP A 105 8.20 -0.84 -17.82
C ASP A 105 9.04 -2.12 -18.01
N PRO A 106 9.60 -2.35 -19.22
CA PRO A 106 10.43 -3.53 -19.51
C PRO A 106 11.72 -3.62 -18.66
N ARG A 107 12.01 -2.63 -17.79
CA ARG A 107 13.20 -2.59 -16.92
C ARG A 107 12.89 -2.72 -15.42
N ALA A 108 11.62 -2.74 -14.98
CA ALA A 108 11.24 -2.45 -13.60
C ALA A 108 11.12 -3.65 -12.63
N ALA A 109 11.80 -4.78 -12.88
CA ALA A 109 11.80 -5.94 -11.98
C ALA A 109 12.64 -5.71 -10.69
N ARG A 110 12.34 -4.68 -9.89
CA ARG A 110 12.93 -4.48 -8.55
C ARG A 110 11.85 -4.42 -7.47
N PRO A 111 11.79 -5.38 -6.54
CA PRO A 111 10.84 -5.34 -5.44
C PRO A 111 11.15 -4.16 -4.51
N GLN A 112 10.12 -3.36 -4.19
CA GLN A 112 10.20 -2.35 -3.14
C GLN A 112 9.97 -3.04 -1.79
N VAL A 113 10.98 -3.01 -0.93
CA VAL A 113 10.95 -3.61 0.42
C VAL A 113 10.05 -2.74 1.33
N PRO A 114 9.21 -3.34 2.20
CA PRO A 114 8.38 -2.59 3.14
C PRO A 114 9.24 -1.69 4.04
N SER A 115 8.79 -0.45 4.27
CA SER A 115 9.40 0.40 5.30
C SER A 115 9.05 -0.19 6.67
N ALA A 116 10.08 -0.45 7.47
CA ALA A 116 9.97 -0.67 8.91
C ALA A 116 9.33 0.53 9.63
#